data_AF-A0A382L1F7-F1
#
_entry.id   AF-A0A382L1F7-F1
#
_cell.length_a   1.000
_cell.length_b   1.000
_cell.length_c   1.000
_cell.angle_alpha   90.00
_cell.angle_beta   90.00
_cell.angle_gamma   90.00
#
_symmetry.space_group_name_H-M   'P 1'
#
loop_
_entity.id
_entity.type
_entity.pdbx_description
1 polymer ?
#
loop_
_entity_poly.entity_id
_entity_poly.type
_entity_poly.pdbx_seq_one_letter_code
_entity_poly.pdbx_strand_id
1 'polypeptide(L)'
;LALLLIACSEPYIFSEVSIKGGSLPPFNKNVKDPAIGAFAPVPTGIDLEGNSVTISTRKSTEQKKATMIVFLAHWCSHCQREVPMIQKWIKENGYPENINIYSVASHIDKTMP
;
A
#
# COMPACT_ATOMS: atom_id res chain seq x y z
N LEU A 1 -41.13 15.25 6.63
CA LEU A 1 -39.85 15.25 5.91
C LEU A 1 -38.79 14.69 6.84
N ALA A 2 -38.65 13.37 6.91
CA ALA A 2 -37.59 12.73 7.68
C ALA A 2 -36.42 12.49 6.72
N LEU A 3 -35.37 13.31 6.85
CA LEU A 3 -34.09 13.02 6.22
C LEU A 3 -33.51 11.77 6.91
N LEU A 4 -33.68 10.60 6.29
CA LEU A 4 -32.82 9.47 6.57
C LEU A 4 -31.42 9.80 6.02
N LEU A 5 -30.51 10.13 6.92
CA LEU A 5 -29.08 10.05 6.64
C LEU A 5 -28.73 8.57 6.49
N ILE A 6 -28.71 8.10 5.24
CA ILE A 6 -28.10 6.83 4.87
C ILE A 6 -26.59 7.03 4.98
N ALA A 7 -26.05 6.78 6.17
CA ALA A 7 -24.63 6.51 6.36
C ALA A 7 -24.51 5.02 6.69
N CYS A 8 -24.48 4.17 5.66
CA CYS A 8 -24.00 2.81 5.82
C CYS A 8 -23.04 2.53 4.66
N SER A 9 -21.77 2.48 5.03
CA SER A 9 -20.56 2.25 4.24
C SER A 9 -20.79 1.48 2.93
N GLU A 10 -20.28 2.00 1.83
CA GLU A 10 -20.07 1.19 0.63
C GLU A 10 -19.33 -0.12 1.01
N PRO A 11 -19.73 -1.28 0.47
CA PRO A 11 -18.96 -2.49 0.64
C PRO A 11 -17.58 -2.24 0.04
N TYR A 12 -16.51 -2.38 0.84
CA TYR A 12 -15.16 -2.39 0.29
C TYR A 12 -15.09 -3.53 -0.74
N ILE A 13 -14.99 -3.18 -2.01
CA ILE A 13 -14.84 -4.17 -3.08
C ILE A 13 -13.39 -4.60 -3.04
N PHE A 14 -13.14 -5.82 -2.55
CA PHE A 14 -11.84 -6.46 -2.76
C PHE A 14 -11.66 -6.65 -4.26
N SER A 15 -10.71 -5.94 -4.85
CA SER A 15 -10.34 -6.12 -6.25
C SER A 15 -9.33 -7.25 -6.37
N GLU A 16 -9.45 -8.05 -7.42
CA GLU A 16 -8.38 -8.97 -7.79
C GLU A 16 -7.13 -8.18 -8.17
N VAL A 17 -5.98 -8.62 -7.67
CA VAL A 17 -4.69 -8.04 -8.02
C VAL A 17 -3.97 -8.99 -8.95
N SER A 18 -3.63 -8.52 -10.15
CA SER A 18 -2.74 -9.25 -11.05
C SER A 18 -1.29 -8.92 -10.74
N ILE A 19 -0.41 -9.92 -10.77
CA ILE A 19 1.02 -9.75 -10.52
C ILE A 19 1.82 -10.10 -11.77
N LYS A 20 2.62 -9.16 -12.27
CA LYS A 20 3.62 -9.42 -13.31
C LYS A 20 5.01 -9.55 -12.69
N GLY A 21 5.70 -10.63 -13.03
CA GLY A 21 7.05 -10.94 -12.53
C GLY A 21 7.07 -12.19 -11.65
N GLY A 22 8.25 -12.53 -11.13
CA GLY A 22 8.43 -13.64 -10.20
C GLY A 22 8.05 -13.27 -8.77
N SER A 23 7.88 -14.29 -7.92
CA SER A 23 7.77 -14.09 -6.48
C SER A 23 9.10 -13.65 -5.88
N LEU A 24 9.05 -12.79 -4.86
CA LEU A 24 10.23 -12.47 -4.07
C LEU A 24 10.63 -13.69 -3.21
N PRO A 25 11.93 -13.91 -2.98
CA PRO A 25 12.38 -14.85 -1.97
C PRO A 25 11.73 -14.57 -0.61
N PRO A 26 11.36 -15.61 0.17
CA PRO A 26 10.73 -15.41 1.46
C PRO A 26 11.70 -14.75 2.44
N PHE A 27 11.19 -13.79 3.21
CA PHE A 27 11.97 -13.11 4.24
C PHE A 27 12.29 -14.06 5.40
N ASN A 28 13.54 -14.06 5.84
CA ASN A 28 13.99 -14.78 7.03
C ASN A 28 14.86 -13.85 7.89
N LYS A 29 14.35 -13.51 9.08
CA LYS A 29 15.00 -12.56 10.01
C LYS A 29 16.39 -12.96 10.50
N ASN A 30 16.78 -14.23 10.35
CA ASN A 30 18.06 -14.74 10.83
C ASN A 30 19.18 -14.63 9.79
N VAL A 31 18.87 -14.23 8.56
CA VAL A 31 19.84 -14.08 7.46
C VAL A 31 19.67 -12.71 6.80
N LYS A 32 20.66 -12.30 6.02
CA LYS A 32 20.51 -11.13 5.14
C LYS A 32 19.36 -11.39 4.17
N ASP A 33 18.46 -10.42 4.03
CA ASP A 33 17.29 -10.54 3.17
C ASP A 33 17.69 -10.88 1.71
N PRO A 34 17.34 -12.09 1.22
CA PRO A 34 17.69 -12.52 -0.13
C PRO A 34 16.91 -11.77 -1.22
N ALA A 35 15.84 -11.03 -0.88
CA ALA A 35 15.11 -10.21 -1.84
C ALA A 35 15.83 -8.89 -2.19
N ILE A 36 16.85 -8.47 -1.42
CA ILE A 36 17.62 -7.26 -1.73
C ILE A 36 18.35 -7.42 -3.06
N GLY A 37 18.04 -6.55 -4.02
CA GLY A 37 18.62 -6.56 -5.37
C GLY A 37 17.82 -7.39 -6.39
N ALA A 38 16.82 -8.15 -5.95
CA ALA A 38 15.89 -8.84 -6.84
C ALA A 38 14.98 -7.83 -7.57
N PHE A 39 14.39 -8.26 -8.68
CA PHE A 39 13.36 -7.48 -9.35
C PHE A 39 12.05 -7.60 -8.58
N ALA A 40 11.52 -6.46 -8.13
CA ALA A 40 10.20 -6.42 -7.50
C ALA A 40 9.10 -6.77 -8.52
N PRO A 41 8.11 -7.59 -8.12
CA PRO A 41 6.92 -7.82 -8.94
C PRO A 41 6.12 -6.53 -9.11
N VAL A 42 5.35 -6.47 -10.21
CA VAL A 42 4.52 -5.32 -10.57
C VAL A 42 3.06 -5.69 -10.38
N PRO A 43 2.41 -5.22 -9.30
CA PRO A 43 0.98 -5.44 -9.09
C PRO A 43 0.14 -4.42 -9.87
N THR A 44 -0.98 -4.88 -10.40
CA THR A 44 -2.03 -4.06 -11.01
C THR A 44 -3.39 -4.44 -10.41
N GLY A 45 -4.15 -3.44 -9.98
CA GLY A 45 -5.46 -3.61 -9.36
C GLY A 45 -6.28 -2.31 -9.39
N ILE A 46 -7.25 -2.19 -8.49
CA ILE A 46 -8.14 -1.03 -8.36
C ILE A 46 -7.93 -0.37 -6.99
N ASP A 47 -7.88 0.96 -6.93
CA ASP A 47 -7.80 1.73 -5.68
C ASP A 47 -9.15 1.85 -4.96
N LEU A 48 -9.18 2.59 -3.83
CA LEU A 48 -10.39 2.74 -3.03
C LEU A 48 -11.45 3.62 -3.70
N GLU A 49 -11.03 4.44 -4.67
CA GLU A 49 -11.89 5.31 -5.47
C GLU A 49 -12.37 4.64 -6.76
N GLY A 50 -11.97 3.39 -7.04
CA GLY A 50 -12.39 2.63 -8.21
C GLY A 50 -11.52 2.83 -9.46
N ASN A 51 -10.37 3.52 -9.35
CA ASN A 51 -9.46 3.74 -10.47
C ASN A 51 -8.45 2.58 -10.63
N SER A 52 -8.07 2.29 -11.86
CA SER A 52 -7.00 1.33 -12.16
C SER A 52 -5.63 1.88 -11.75
N VAL A 53 -4.88 1.10 -10.98
CA VAL A 53 -3.55 1.44 -10.50
C VAL A 53 -2.57 0.31 -10.82
N THR A 54 -1.41 0.67 -11.38
CA THR A 54 -0.27 -0.23 -11.56
C THR A 54 0.94 0.29 -10.79
N ILE A 55 1.40 -0.48 -9.80
CA ILE A 55 2.54 -0.06 -8.98
C ILE A 55 3.83 -0.41 -9.71
N SER A 56 4.38 0.59 -10.39
CA SER A 56 5.59 0.48 -11.20
C SER A 56 6.85 0.64 -10.36
N THR A 57 7.94 0.00 -10.78
CA THR A 57 9.26 0.12 -10.14
C THR A 57 10.02 1.32 -10.73
N ARG A 58 11.08 1.75 -10.04
CA ARG A 58 12.00 2.80 -10.55
C ARG A 58 12.51 2.53 -11.95
N LYS A 59 12.75 1.26 -12.30
CA LYS A 59 13.25 0.87 -13.63
C LYS A 59 12.17 0.96 -14.71
N SER A 60 10.89 0.92 -14.33
CA SER A 60 9.76 0.91 -15.27
C SER A 60 9.00 2.24 -15.33
N THR A 61 9.32 3.22 -14.48
CA THR A 61 8.73 4.57 -14.56
C THR A 61 9.63 5.54 -15.33
N GLU A 62 9.04 6.34 -16.22
CA GLU A 62 9.74 7.43 -16.93
C GLU A 62 10.38 8.42 -15.96
N GLN A 63 9.72 8.63 -14.82
CA GLN A 63 10.11 9.58 -13.77
C GLN A 63 11.27 9.05 -12.88
N LYS A 64 11.69 7.79 -13.03
CA LYS A 64 12.78 7.15 -12.25
C LYS A 64 12.68 7.35 -10.72
N LYS A 65 11.46 7.38 -10.20
CA LYS A 65 11.19 7.48 -8.75
C LYS A 65 11.36 6.13 -8.07
N ALA A 66 11.88 6.12 -6.85
CA ALA A 66 11.81 4.92 -6.01
C ALA A 66 10.34 4.67 -5.63
N THR A 67 9.98 3.41 -5.36
CA THR A 67 8.61 3.06 -4.97
C THR A 67 8.64 2.38 -3.62
N MET A 68 7.85 2.89 -2.68
CA MET A 68 7.60 2.29 -1.38
C MET A 68 6.16 1.78 -1.36
N ILE A 69 5.99 0.50 -1.02
CA ILE A 69 4.69 -0.13 -0.85
C ILE A 69 4.53 -0.45 0.64
N VAL A 70 3.53 0.14 1.28
CA VAL A 70 3.23 -0.01 2.69
C VAL A 70 2.03 -0.94 2.83
N PHE A 71 2.26 -2.18 3.24
CA PHE A 71 1.17 -3.11 3.57
C PHE A 71 0.67 -2.83 4.98
N LEU A 72 -0.62 -2.62 5.12
CA LEU A 72 -1.22 -2.27 6.39
C LEU A 72 -2.59 -2.89 6.59
N ALA A 73 -2.91 -3.09 7.87
CA ALA A 73 -4.24 -3.39 8.35
C ALA A 73 -4.55 -2.43 9.49
N HIS A 74 -5.78 -1.92 9.56
CA HIS A 74 -6.13 -0.88 10.53
C HIS A 74 -6.04 -1.36 11.99
N TRP A 75 -6.19 -2.66 12.22
CA TRP A 75 -6.07 -3.34 13.51
C TRP A 75 -4.69 -3.77 13.92
N CYS A 76 -3.72 -3.66 13.01
CA CYS A 76 -2.35 -4.02 13.34
C CYS A 76 -1.71 -2.90 14.17
N SER A 77 -1.41 -3.18 15.44
CA SER A 77 -0.78 -2.18 16.33
C SER A 77 0.56 -1.64 15.81
N HIS A 78 1.28 -2.41 14.98
CA HIS A 78 2.48 -1.94 14.31
C HIS A 78 2.15 -0.90 13.24
N CYS A 79 1.14 -1.16 12.40
CA CYS A 79 0.67 -0.21 11.38
C CYS A 79 0.10 1.06 12.01
N GLN A 80 -0.69 0.93 13.10
CA GLN A 80 -1.22 2.07 13.85
C GLN A 80 -0.13 2.97 14.44
N ARG A 81 1.07 2.43 14.73
CA ARG A 81 2.24 3.23 15.13
C ARG A 81 3.01 3.78 13.93
N GLU A 82 3.17 2.99 12.87
CA GLU A 82 3.99 3.33 11.71
C GLU A 82 3.35 4.42 10.83
N VAL A 83 2.05 4.31 10.52
CA VAL A 83 1.37 5.25 9.62
C VAL A 83 1.44 6.70 10.15
N PRO A 84 1.16 7.00 11.43
CA PRO A 84 1.34 8.35 11.96
C PRO A 84 2.78 8.85 11.89
N MET A 85 3.78 7.98 12.01
CA MET A 85 5.19 8.37 11.87
C MET A 85 5.51 8.80 10.44
N ILE A 86 5.03 8.04 9.44
CA ILE A 86 5.18 8.39 8.01
C ILE A 86 4.47 9.72 7.72
N GLN A 87 3.23 9.87 8.19
CA GLN A 87 2.45 11.11 7.99
C GLN A 87 3.12 12.32 8.64
N LYS A 88 3.63 12.16 9.87
CA LYS A 88 4.38 13.21 10.57
C LYS A 88 5.61 13.63 9.75
N TRP A 89 6.39 12.67 9.28
CA TRP A 89 7.57 12.95 8.46
C TRP A 89 7.21 13.70 7.17
N ILE A 90 6.14 13.29 6.45
CA ILE A 90 5.66 14.00 5.26
C ILE A 90 5.20 15.42 5.59
N LYS A 91 4.50 15.62 6.71
CA LYS A 91 4.04 16.95 7.14
C LYS A 91 5.21 17.90 7.43
N GLU A 92 6.28 17.38 8.01
CA GLU A 92 7.47 18.17 8.39
C GLU A 92 8.42 18.44 7.21
N ASN A 93 8.50 17.53 6.23
CA ASN A 93 9.49 17.58 5.14
C ASN A 93 8.87 17.82 3.75
N GLY A 94 7.54 17.85 3.65
CA GLY A 94 6.84 17.78 2.37
C GLY A 94 6.78 16.36 1.80
N TYR A 95 5.99 16.19 0.73
CA TYR A 95 5.94 14.91 0.03
C TYR A 95 7.24 14.69 -0.77
N PRO A 96 7.88 13.52 -0.67
CA PRO A 96 9.16 13.28 -1.32
C PRO A 96 9.01 13.27 -2.85
N GLU A 97 9.72 14.17 -3.53
CA GLU A 97 9.61 14.30 -4.99
C GLU A 97 10.09 13.05 -5.75
N ASN A 98 11.04 12.31 -5.19
CA ASN A 98 11.71 11.17 -5.81
C ASN A 98 11.19 9.79 -5.33
N ILE A 99 10.13 9.75 -4.54
CA ILE A 99 9.54 8.51 -4.02
C ILE A 99 8.04 8.50 -4.28
N ASN A 100 7.55 7.42 -4.88
CA ASN A 100 6.13 7.09 -4.89
C ASN A 100 5.80 6.25 -3.66
N ILE A 101 4.80 6.65 -2.88
CA ILE A 101 4.34 5.91 -1.71
C ILE A 101 2.93 5.37 -1.99
N TYR A 102 2.79 4.04 -1.99
CA TYR A 102 1.51 3.35 -2.12
C TYR A 102 1.19 2.62 -0.83
N SER A 103 -0.05 2.70 -0.37
CA SER A 103 -0.55 1.93 0.77
C SER A 103 -1.47 0.83 0.27
N VAL A 104 -1.24 -0.40 0.73
CA VAL A 104 -2.06 -1.57 0.40
C VAL A 104 -2.76 -2.02 1.67
N ALA A 105 -4.08 -1.85 1.68
CA ALA A 105 -4.95 -2.39 2.73
C ALA A 105 -5.05 -3.91 2.57
N SER A 106 -4.25 -4.67 3.31
CA SER A 106 -4.17 -6.13 3.17
C SER A 106 -5.30 -6.87 3.89
N HIS A 107 -5.93 -6.22 4.88
CA HIS A 107 -7.07 -6.76 5.60
C HIS A 107 -7.87 -5.65 6.29
N ILE A 108 -9.19 -5.63 6.08
CA ILE A 108 -10.10 -4.68 6.71
C ILE A 108 -11.17 -5.49 7.46
N ASP A 109 -11.07 -5.50 8.80
CA ASP A 109 -12.06 -6.07 9.70
C ASP A 109 -12.67 -5.01 10.63
N LYS A 110 -13.94 -4.66 10.43
CA LYS A 110 -14.65 -3.63 11.24
C LYS A 110 -14.85 -4.05 12.70
N THR A 111 -14.66 -5.32 13.04
CA THR A 111 -14.79 -5.83 14.40
C THR A 111 -13.49 -5.72 15.19
N MET A 112 -12.39 -5.40 14.51
CA MET A 112 -11.06 -5.22 15.09
C MET A 112 -10.69 -3.72 15.12
N PRO A 113 -9.93 -3.26 16.13
CA PRO A 113 -9.56 -1.84 16.31
C PRO A 113 -8.84 -1.20 15.13
#